data_AF-A0A4Y2H7B5-F1
#
_entry.id   AF-A0A4Y2H7B5-F1
#
_cell.length_a   1.000
_cell.length_b   1.000
_cell.length_c   1.000
_cell.angle_alpha   90.00
_cell.angle_beta   90.00
_cell.angle_gamma   90.00
#
_symmetry.space_group_name_H-M   'P 1'
#
loop_
_entity.id
_entity.type
_entity.pdbx_description
1 polymer ?
#
loop_
_entity_poly.entity_id
_entity_poly.type
_entity_poly.pdbx_seq_one_letter_code
_entity_poly.pdbx_strand_id
1 'polypeptide(L)'
;MKGTYLSKRSVLSICGMLFDPLGMLTPFTVRMKLLLQNTWERDLQWYEPLPTDIYETFQSWLDEVDTASQISLSRPYFLNTETEPSEIHIFSDASPKAYGCVRKVTDGTISSSSIVDKCRLAPLKKLSLARLELMGILGSARGKTNPADKLTRGLSIHVLVQDDVWWHGPDWLTSQNLSFNNSSGSEINERDIADELTKSYVPVMTVTEHYRTDFIDNLLSIINDYTKFIRIVSYVFKFAANCRFPESNKFGPVKADERVRAENSLIRMVQEGNFQEEIKDLKRGKSVSNKSKLSSLNVFIDENGILKVGGR
;
A
#
# COMPACT_ATOMS: atom_id res chain seq x y z
N MET A 1 -20.99 -34.46 0.85
CA MET A 1 -21.74 -33.31 0.30
C MET A 1 -22.78 -32.88 1.33
N LYS A 2 -22.60 -31.74 1.99
CA LYS A 2 -23.52 -31.20 3.03
C LYS A 2 -24.02 -29.84 2.55
N GLY A 3 -25.33 -29.73 2.28
CA GLY A 3 -26.11 -28.48 2.16
C GLY A 3 -25.98 -27.71 0.84
N THR A 4 -27.04 -27.75 0.02
CA THR A 4 -27.24 -27.06 -1.28
C THR A 4 -27.63 -25.57 -1.17
N TYR A 5 -27.34 -24.91 -0.05
CA TYR A 5 -27.70 -23.51 0.16
C TYR A 5 -26.48 -22.64 0.44
N LEU A 6 -26.57 -21.38 0.04
CA LEU A 6 -25.52 -20.41 0.24
C LEU A 6 -25.55 -19.92 1.70
N SER A 7 -24.41 -20.02 2.39
CA SER A 7 -24.24 -19.59 3.78
C SER A 7 -23.19 -18.50 3.89
N LYS A 8 -23.15 -17.82 5.04
CA LYS A 8 -22.09 -16.85 5.37
C LYS A 8 -20.68 -17.42 5.19
N ARG A 9 -20.47 -18.68 5.59
CA ARG A 9 -19.19 -19.39 5.36
C ARG A 9 -18.89 -19.56 3.87
N SER A 10 -19.90 -19.92 3.08
CA SER A 10 -19.75 -20.07 1.63
C SER A 10 -19.37 -18.74 0.97
N VAL A 11 -20.03 -17.64 1.33
CA VAL A 11 -19.73 -16.29 0.83
C VAL A 11 -18.27 -15.92 1.13
N LEU A 12 -17.85 -16.02 2.39
CA LEU A 12 -16.46 -15.70 2.76
C LEU A 12 -15.45 -16.55 1.99
N SER A 13 -15.73 -17.84 1.81
CA SER A 13 -14.87 -18.74 1.05
C SER A 13 -14.76 -18.32 -0.42
N ILE A 14 -15.87 -17.95 -1.06
CA ILE A 14 -15.90 -17.54 -2.46
C ILE A 14 -15.20 -16.18 -2.63
N CYS A 15 -15.47 -15.21 -1.75
CA CYS A 15 -14.79 -13.92 -1.78
C CYS A 15 -13.26 -14.08 -1.61
N GLY A 16 -12.82 -15.06 -0.81
CA GLY A 16 -11.40 -15.38 -0.62
C GLY A 16 -10.72 -16.00 -1.84
N MET A 17 -11.48 -16.44 -2.86
CA MET A 17 -10.90 -16.95 -4.11
C MET A 17 -10.38 -15.82 -5.01
N LEU A 18 -10.89 -14.60 -4.85
CA LEU A 18 -10.44 -13.44 -5.60
C LEU A 18 -9.13 -12.90 -4.99
N PHE A 19 -8.01 -13.24 -5.60
CA PHE A 19 -6.69 -12.86 -5.12
C PHE A 19 -6.31 -11.45 -5.59
N ASP A 20 -6.43 -10.46 -4.70
CA ASP A 20 -6.07 -9.06 -4.95
C ASP A 20 -5.03 -8.55 -3.92
N PRO A 21 -3.75 -8.89 -4.09
CA PRO A 21 -2.70 -8.52 -3.14
C PRO A 21 -2.33 -7.03 -3.18
N LEU A 22 -2.61 -6.34 -4.30
CA LEU A 22 -2.29 -4.93 -4.51
C LEU A 22 -3.48 -4.01 -4.26
N GLY A 23 -4.69 -4.56 -4.11
CA GLY A 23 -5.89 -3.78 -3.86
C GLY A 23 -6.51 -3.14 -5.10
N MET A 24 -6.14 -3.58 -6.30
CA MET A 24 -6.56 -2.95 -7.56
C MET A 24 -8.03 -3.26 -7.90
N LEU A 25 -8.57 -4.36 -7.34
CA LEU A 25 -9.99 -4.72 -7.41
C LEU A 25 -10.73 -4.28 -6.15
N THR A 26 -10.14 -3.43 -5.30
CA THR A 26 -10.74 -3.01 -4.03
C THR A 26 -12.12 -2.36 -4.18
N PRO A 27 -12.37 -1.46 -5.16
CA PRO A 27 -13.72 -0.92 -5.36
C PRO A 27 -14.77 -2.01 -5.63
N PHE A 28 -14.39 -3.11 -6.27
CA PHE A 28 -15.28 -4.24 -6.50
C PHE A 28 -15.40 -5.16 -5.26
N THR A 29 -14.28 -5.47 -4.60
CA THR A 29 -14.25 -6.39 -3.45
C THR A 29 -14.78 -5.78 -2.15
N VAL A 30 -14.77 -4.45 -1.99
CA VAL A 30 -15.31 -3.77 -0.80
C VAL A 30 -16.81 -4.00 -0.66
N ARG A 31 -17.55 -4.12 -1.77
CA ARG A 31 -18.97 -4.49 -1.79
C ARG A 31 -19.19 -5.81 -1.05
N MET A 32 -18.28 -6.76 -1.24
CA MET A 32 -18.37 -8.05 -0.57
C MET A 32 -18.04 -8.01 0.91
N LYS A 33 -17.03 -7.22 1.28
CA LYS A 33 -16.69 -6.97 2.67
C LYS A 33 -17.88 -6.34 3.41
N LEU A 34 -18.56 -5.37 2.79
CA LEU A 34 -19.77 -4.72 3.32
C LEU A 34 -20.94 -5.69 3.45
N LEU A 35 -21.17 -6.55 2.46
CA LEU A 35 -22.21 -7.58 2.55
C LEU A 35 -21.94 -8.54 3.71
N LEU A 36 -20.68 -8.94 3.89
CA LEU A 36 -20.28 -9.80 5.01
C LEU A 36 -20.46 -9.06 6.35
N GLN A 37 -20.20 -7.75 6.39
CA GLN A 37 -20.50 -6.89 7.54
C GLN A 37 -21.98 -6.87 7.90
N ASN A 38 -22.86 -6.71 6.91
CA ASN A 38 -24.31 -6.80 7.10
C ASN A 38 -24.73 -8.16 7.68
N THR A 39 -24.09 -9.27 7.27
CA THR A 39 -24.36 -10.59 7.89
C THR A 39 -23.90 -10.70 9.35
N TRP A 40 -22.93 -9.90 9.79
CA TRP A 40 -22.54 -9.83 11.21
C TRP A 40 -23.50 -8.92 11.99
N GLU A 41 -23.96 -7.81 11.41
CA GLU A 41 -24.94 -6.92 12.05
C GLU A 41 -26.28 -7.59 12.32
N ARG A 42 -26.64 -8.60 11.51
CA ARG A 42 -27.85 -9.41 11.67
C ARG A 42 -27.66 -10.67 12.53
N ASP A 43 -26.48 -10.82 13.16
CA ASP A 43 -26.13 -11.99 14.00
C ASP A 43 -26.33 -13.36 13.32
N LEU A 44 -26.22 -13.40 11.98
CA LEU A 44 -26.38 -14.64 11.21
C LEU A 44 -25.28 -15.65 11.54
N GLN A 45 -25.70 -16.90 11.72
CA GLN A 45 -24.78 -18.00 12.02
C GLN A 45 -24.02 -18.47 10.78
N TRP A 46 -22.85 -19.08 11.00
CA TRP A 46 -21.93 -19.46 9.92
C TRP A 46 -22.52 -20.38 8.84
N TYR A 47 -23.43 -21.27 9.25
CA TYR A 47 -24.05 -22.29 8.40
C TYR A 47 -25.54 -22.04 8.17
N GLU A 48 -26.04 -20.86 8.51
CA GLU A 48 -27.43 -20.50 8.27
C GLU A 48 -27.61 -20.10 6.80
N PRO A 49 -28.77 -20.41 6.16
CA PRO A 49 -29.10 -19.87 4.85
C PRO A 49 -29.14 -18.34 4.88
N LEU A 50 -28.63 -17.71 3.82
CA LEU A 50 -28.70 -16.25 3.71
C LEU A 50 -30.15 -15.77 3.52
N PRO A 51 -30.54 -14.65 4.16
CA PRO A 51 -31.76 -13.92 3.82
C PRO A 51 -31.81 -13.56 2.34
N THR A 52 -33.01 -13.52 1.76
CA THR A 52 -33.24 -13.32 0.33
C THR A 52 -32.54 -12.06 -0.21
N ASP A 53 -32.57 -10.95 0.52
CA ASP A 53 -31.95 -9.69 0.11
C ASP A 53 -30.42 -9.77 0.03
N ILE A 54 -29.79 -10.48 0.98
CA ILE A 54 -28.34 -10.71 0.98
C ILE A 54 -27.96 -11.70 -0.12
N TYR A 55 -28.78 -12.74 -0.32
CA TYR A 55 -28.58 -13.74 -1.36
C TYR A 55 -28.63 -13.10 -2.76
N GLU A 56 -29.66 -12.31 -3.06
CA GLU A 56 -29.83 -11.62 -4.35
C GLU A 56 -28.67 -10.65 -4.61
N THR A 57 -28.26 -9.88 -3.59
CA THR A 57 -27.12 -8.96 -3.71
C THR A 57 -25.83 -9.71 -3.99
N PHE A 58 -25.61 -10.85 -3.33
CA PHE A 58 -24.45 -11.69 -3.58
C PHE A 58 -24.47 -12.32 -4.97
N GLN A 59 -25.62 -12.83 -5.40
CA GLN A 59 -25.76 -13.45 -6.71
C GLN A 59 -25.49 -12.43 -7.82
N SER A 60 -26.05 -11.22 -7.72
CA SER A 60 -25.74 -10.13 -8.65
C SER A 60 -24.25 -9.81 -8.68
N TRP A 61 -23.57 -9.80 -7.52
CA TRP A 61 -22.12 -9.59 -7.49
C TRP A 61 -21.35 -10.75 -8.13
N LEU A 62 -21.80 -12.00 -7.96
CA LEU A 62 -21.19 -13.17 -8.59
C LEU A 62 -21.31 -13.15 -10.10
N ASP A 63 -22.48 -12.79 -10.63
CA ASP A 63 -22.73 -12.72 -12.07
C ASP A 63 -21.82 -11.67 -12.75
N GLU A 64 -21.36 -10.67 -11.99
CA GLU A 64 -20.40 -9.67 -12.44
C GLU A 64 -18.96 -10.23 -12.53
N VAL A 65 -18.57 -11.20 -11.67
CA VAL A 65 -17.16 -11.60 -11.42
C VAL A 65 -16.39 -11.95 -12.70
N ASP A 66 -17.02 -12.63 -13.66
CA ASP A 66 -16.35 -13.04 -14.90
C ASP A 66 -15.81 -11.86 -15.70
N THR A 67 -16.42 -10.68 -15.57
CA THR A 67 -15.96 -9.44 -16.22
C THR A 67 -14.60 -9.00 -15.67
N ALA A 68 -14.22 -9.41 -14.46
CA ALA A 68 -12.92 -9.08 -13.88
C ALA A 68 -11.75 -9.64 -14.71
N SER A 69 -11.98 -10.68 -15.53
CA SER A 69 -10.96 -11.23 -16.43
C SER A 69 -10.56 -10.26 -17.55
N GLN A 70 -11.35 -9.22 -17.80
CA GLN A 70 -11.04 -8.18 -18.80
C GLN A 70 -10.00 -7.18 -18.32
N ILE A 71 -9.71 -7.14 -17.01
CA ILE A 71 -8.76 -6.21 -16.43
C ILE A 71 -7.34 -6.71 -16.72
N SER A 72 -6.62 -5.94 -17.55
CA SER A 72 -5.20 -6.15 -17.82
C SER A 72 -4.39 -5.05 -17.15
N LEU A 73 -3.35 -5.45 -16.41
CA LEU A 73 -2.53 -4.53 -15.62
C LEU A 73 -1.12 -4.50 -16.16
N SER A 74 -0.67 -3.30 -16.54
CA SER A 74 0.73 -3.04 -16.82
C SER A 74 1.51 -3.12 -15.51
N ARG A 75 2.38 -4.13 -15.37
CA ARG A 75 3.26 -4.30 -14.19
C ARG A 75 4.46 -3.33 -14.13
N PRO A 76 5.03 -2.84 -15.25
CA PRO A 76 6.07 -1.83 -15.20
C PRO A 76 5.52 -0.50 -14.68
N TYR A 77 6.11 0.01 -13.61
CA TYR A 77 5.81 1.34 -13.07
C TYR A 77 6.59 2.46 -13.76
N PHE A 78 7.78 2.13 -14.29
CA PHE A 78 8.69 3.07 -14.92
C PHE A 78 9.06 2.49 -16.28
N LEU A 79 8.50 3.07 -17.35
CA LEU A 79 8.80 2.64 -18.73
C LEU A 79 10.02 3.38 -19.28
N ASN A 80 10.24 4.62 -18.83
CA ASN A 80 11.42 5.41 -19.17
C ASN A 80 12.30 5.60 -17.93
N THR A 81 13.57 5.19 -18.04
CA THR A 81 14.59 5.32 -16.98
C THR A 81 15.36 6.66 -17.03
N GLU A 82 14.94 7.59 -17.89
CA GLU A 82 15.60 8.89 -18.03
C GLU A 82 15.09 9.88 -16.96
N THR A 83 15.83 9.91 -15.84
CA THR A 83 16.23 11.06 -15.00
C THR A 83 15.24 12.13 -14.52
N GLU A 84 13.94 12.06 -14.78
CA GLU A 84 12.98 12.93 -14.09
C GLU A 84 12.63 12.38 -12.70
N PRO A 85 12.43 13.24 -11.67
CA PRO A 85 12.05 12.78 -10.35
C PRO A 85 10.63 12.21 -10.40
N SER A 86 10.51 10.92 -10.08
CA SER A 86 9.20 10.27 -9.94
C SER A 86 8.49 10.77 -8.69
N GLU A 87 7.21 11.12 -8.81
CA GLU A 87 6.38 11.55 -7.69
C GLU A 87 5.41 10.44 -7.26
N ILE A 88 5.16 10.34 -5.96
CA ILE A 88 4.14 9.45 -5.41
C ILE A 88 3.01 10.30 -4.88
N HIS A 89 1.82 10.11 -5.44
CA HIS A 89 0.61 10.80 -5.02
C HIS A 89 -0.27 9.83 -4.23
N ILE A 90 -0.67 10.28 -3.04
CA ILE A 90 -1.52 9.52 -2.13
C ILE A 90 -2.90 10.15 -2.11
N PHE A 91 -3.87 9.39 -2.60
CA PHE A 91 -5.28 9.68 -2.51
C PHE A 91 -5.85 8.88 -1.33
N SER A 92 -6.78 9.45 -0.61
CA SER A 92 -7.38 8.94 0.61
C SER A 92 -8.79 9.46 0.65
N ASP A 93 -9.66 8.62 1.17
CA ASP A 93 -11.05 8.98 1.41
C ASP A 93 -11.59 8.18 2.58
N ALA A 94 -12.67 8.68 3.17
CA ALA A 94 -13.43 7.98 4.17
C ALA A 94 -14.92 8.22 3.99
N SER A 95 -15.69 7.15 4.08
CA SER A 95 -17.13 7.14 4.15
C SER A 95 -17.57 6.50 5.47
N PRO A 96 -18.85 6.65 5.87
CA PRO A 96 -19.40 5.93 7.02
C PRO A 96 -19.30 4.40 6.91
N LYS A 97 -19.06 3.87 5.71
CA LYS A 97 -18.99 2.43 5.41
C LYS A 97 -17.55 1.91 5.35
N ALA A 98 -16.62 2.70 4.80
CA ALA A 98 -15.24 2.27 4.60
C ALA A 98 -14.30 3.47 4.47
N TYR A 99 -13.02 3.25 4.76
CA TYR A 99 -11.97 4.25 4.59
C TYR A 99 -10.74 3.60 3.95
N GLY A 100 -9.95 4.37 3.24
CA GLY A 100 -8.76 3.84 2.61
C GLY A 100 -7.98 4.83 1.76
N CYS A 101 -6.89 4.34 1.20
CA CYS A 101 -5.99 5.12 0.38
C CYS A 101 -5.65 4.39 -0.93
N VAL A 102 -5.48 5.18 -1.98
CA VAL A 102 -5.00 4.80 -3.31
C VAL A 102 -3.66 5.47 -3.54
N ARG A 103 -2.66 4.73 -4.02
CA ARG A 103 -1.32 5.28 -4.25
C ARG A 103 -0.97 5.21 -5.72
N LYS A 104 -0.64 6.36 -6.30
CA LYS A 104 -0.23 6.46 -7.69
C LYS A 104 1.20 6.94 -7.81
N VAL A 105 1.94 6.37 -8.75
CA VAL A 105 3.26 6.88 -9.16
C VAL A 105 3.13 7.55 -10.52
N THR A 106 3.80 8.68 -10.67
CA THR A 106 4.03 9.39 -11.93
C THR A 106 5.54 9.46 -12.14
N ASP A 107 6.00 9.29 -13.38
CA ASP A 107 7.41 9.40 -13.78
C ASP A 107 7.71 10.74 -14.48
N GLY A 108 6.87 11.76 -14.26
CA GLY A 108 6.92 13.04 -14.96
C GLY A 108 6.34 13.01 -16.39
N THR A 109 5.89 11.84 -16.87
CA THR A 109 5.19 11.70 -18.15
C THR A 109 3.66 11.76 -18.00
N ILE A 110 2.93 11.64 -19.11
CA ILE A 110 1.45 11.67 -19.17
C ILE A 110 0.82 10.38 -18.59
N SER A 111 1.59 9.51 -17.93
CA SER A 111 1.08 8.24 -17.41
C SER A 111 1.24 8.13 -15.91
N SER A 112 0.20 7.66 -15.23
CA SER A 112 0.26 7.27 -13.83
C SER A 112 -0.14 5.81 -13.65
N SER A 113 0.43 5.14 -12.65
CA SER A 113 0.16 3.74 -12.34
C SER A 113 -0.16 3.54 -10.86
N SER A 114 -1.14 2.69 -10.55
CA SER A 114 -1.51 2.34 -9.17
C SER A 114 -0.51 1.35 -8.55
N ILE A 115 0.05 1.72 -7.40
CA ILE A 115 1.10 0.95 -6.70
C ILE A 115 0.46 -0.10 -5.78
N VAL A 116 -0.26 0.37 -4.76
CA VAL A 116 -0.95 -0.43 -3.75
C VAL A 116 -2.07 0.41 -3.17
N ASP A 117 -3.26 -0.16 -3.19
CA ASP A 117 -4.46 0.45 -2.66
C ASP A 117 -4.94 -0.36 -1.45
N LYS A 118 -5.38 0.34 -0.39
CA LYS A 118 -5.82 -0.31 0.84
C LYS A 118 -7.13 0.28 1.29
N CYS A 119 -8.10 -0.59 1.51
CA CYS A 119 -9.40 -0.25 2.10
C CYS A 119 -9.68 -1.08 3.34
N ARG A 120 -10.28 -0.44 4.34
CA ARG A 120 -10.82 -1.06 5.55
C ARG A 120 -12.27 -0.64 5.73
N LEU A 121 -13.09 -1.55 6.22
CA LEU A 121 -14.45 -1.22 6.60
C LEU A 121 -14.44 -0.34 7.85
N ALA A 122 -15.38 0.59 7.92
CA ALA A 122 -15.63 1.36 9.11
C ALA A 122 -16.05 0.43 10.26
N PRO A 123 -15.57 0.65 11.50
CA PRO A 123 -15.99 -0.15 12.64
C PRO A 123 -17.51 -0.08 12.87
N LEU A 124 -18.10 -1.19 13.30
CA LEU A 124 -19.53 -1.27 13.68
C LEU A 124 -19.89 -0.27 14.79
N LYS A 125 -18.95 -0.03 15.71
CA LYS A 125 -19.05 1.07 16.66
C LYS A 125 -18.85 2.37 15.91
N LYS A 126 -19.95 3.09 15.66
CA LYS A 126 -19.96 4.36 14.91
C LYS A 126 -18.88 5.31 15.43
N LEU A 127 -17.90 5.59 14.57
CA LEU A 127 -16.92 6.64 14.75
C LEU A 127 -17.36 7.89 13.97
N SER A 128 -16.85 9.06 14.36
CA SER A 128 -17.07 10.27 13.57
C SER A 128 -16.33 10.18 12.24
N LEU A 129 -16.87 10.82 11.20
CA LEU A 129 -16.23 10.88 9.88
C LEU A 129 -14.80 11.42 9.97
N ALA A 130 -14.59 12.50 10.73
CA ALA A 130 -13.26 13.05 10.99
C ALA A 130 -12.26 12.03 11.58
N ARG A 131 -12.72 11.07 12.39
CA ARG A 131 -11.85 9.99 12.91
C ARG A 131 -11.55 8.96 11.82
N LEU A 132 -12.51 8.65 10.95
CA LEU A 132 -12.31 7.74 9.83
C LEU A 132 -11.35 8.34 8.80
N GLU A 133 -11.48 9.64 8.50
CA GLU A 133 -10.56 10.39 7.65
C GLU A 133 -9.14 10.41 8.22
N LEU A 134 -9.00 10.64 9.54
CA LEU A 134 -7.71 10.55 10.22
C LEU A 134 -7.11 9.13 10.13
N MET A 135 -7.95 8.09 10.21
CA MET A 135 -7.51 6.70 10.03
C MET A 135 -7.15 6.35 8.57
N GLY A 136 -7.64 7.11 7.58
CA GLY A 136 -7.29 7.00 6.16
C GLY A 136 -5.93 7.61 5.79
N ILE A 137 -5.34 8.41 6.68
CA ILE A 137 -4.14 9.23 6.50
C ILE A 137 -4.33 10.30 5.40
N LEU A 138 -4.59 11.49 5.94
CA LEU A 138 -4.97 12.76 5.35
C LEU A 138 -3.93 13.35 4.38
N GLY A 139 -4.34 13.56 3.14
CA GLY A 139 -3.62 14.36 2.15
C GLY A 139 -4.34 14.49 0.80
N SER A 140 -5.68 14.43 0.75
CA SER A 140 -6.37 14.14 -0.51
C SER A 140 -7.34 15.21 -0.97
N ALA A 141 -7.25 15.51 -2.26
CA ALA A 141 -8.28 16.25 -2.99
C ALA A 141 -9.61 15.49 -2.85
N ARG A 142 -10.61 16.14 -2.24
CA ARG A 142 -11.96 15.59 -2.11
C ARG A 142 -12.76 15.93 -3.38
N GLY A 143 -13.53 14.99 -3.90
CA GLY A 143 -14.41 15.19 -5.06
C GLY A 143 -14.49 13.98 -6.00
N LYS A 144 -15.35 14.06 -7.03
CA LYS A 144 -15.61 13.00 -8.04
C LYS A 144 -14.37 12.50 -8.79
N THR A 145 -13.29 13.28 -8.77
CA THR A 145 -12.00 13.00 -9.40
C THR A 145 -11.02 12.29 -8.45
N ASN A 146 -11.40 12.04 -7.20
CA ASN A 146 -10.59 11.30 -6.24
C ASN A 146 -10.81 9.78 -6.42
N PRO A 147 -9.80 9.00 -6.84
CA PRO A 147 -9.94 7.55 -6.95
C PRO A 147 -10.23 6.86 -5.61
N ALA A 148 -9.86 7.46 -4.47
CA ALA A 148 -10.15 6.87 -3.17
C ALA A 148 -11.66 6.90 -2.80
N ASP A 149 -12.45 7.83 -3.33
CA ASP A 149 -13.92 7.85 -3.15
C ASP A 149 -14.58 6.59 -3.76
N LYS A 150 -14.09 6.17 -4.93
CA LYS A 150 -14.55 4.95 -5.61
C LYS A 150 -14.25 3.70 -4.78
N LEU A 151 -13.12 3.71 -4.08
CA LEU A 151 -12.70 2.65 -3.17
C LEU A 151 -13.57 2.60 -1.89
N THR A 152 -13.99 3.73 -1.32
CA THR A 152 -14.78 3.75 -0.08
C THR A 152 -16.27 3.50 -0.30
N ARG A 153 -16.79 3.84 -1.49
CA ARG A 153 -18.19 3.61 -1.88
C ARG A 153 -18.42 2.24 -2.51
N GLY A 154 -17.41 1.74 -3.22
CA GLY A 154 -17.48 0.53 -4.01
C GLY A 154 -18.16 0.74 -5.37
N LEU A 155 -17.75 -0.04 -6.36
CA LEU A 155 -18.22 0.03 -7.75
C LEU A 155 -18.56 -1.36 -8.29
N SER A 156 -19.45 -1.41 -9.29
CA SER A 156 -19.60 -2.59 -10.12
C SER A 156 -18.37 -2.80 -10.97
N ILE A 157 -18.07 -4.06 -11.29
CA ILE A 157 -16.89 -4.36 -12.10
C ILE A 157 -17.00 -3.78 -13.51
N HIS A 158 -18.23 -3.73 -14.07
CA HIS A 158 -18.49 -3.18 -15.39
C HIS A 158 -18.13 -1.69 -15.46
N VAL A 159 -18.42 -0.94 -14.38
CA VAL A 159 -18.03 0.46 -14.26
C VAL A 159 -16.53 0.57 -13.99
N LEU A 160 -15.99 -0.26 -13.08
CA LEU A 160 -14.58 -0.24 -12.71
C LEU A 160 -13.65 -0.46 -13.90
N VAL A 161 -13.99 -1.40 -14.80
CA VAL A 161 -13.19 -1.69 -16.00
C VAL A 161 -13.05 -0.46 -16.91
N GLN A 162 -14.07 0.39 -16.97
CA GLN A 162 -14.11 1.57 -17.84
C GLN A 162 -13.70 2.86 -17.11
N ASP A 163 -13.24 2.76 -15.86
CA ASP A 163 -13.03 3.90 -15.00
C ASP A 163 -11.61 4.51 -15.14
N ASP A 164 -11.51 5.51 -16.00
CA ASP A 164 -10.23 6.17 -16.31
C ASP A 164 -9.57 6.80 -15.07
N VAL A 165 -10.35 7.45 -14.20
CA VAL A 165 -9.82 8.07 -12.98
C VAL A 165 -9.23 7.02 -12.02
N TRP A 166 -9.86 5.85 -11.90
CA TRP A 166 -9.34 4.76 -11.09
C TRP A 166 -8.03 4.23 -11.65
N TRP A 167 -7.92 4.00 -12.95
CA TRP A 167 -6.73 3.43 -13.58
C TRP A 167 -5.61 4.46 -13.78
N HIS A 168 -5.92 5.60 -14.38
CA HIS A 168 -4.98 6.63 -14.84
C HIS A 168 -4.92 7.88 -13.96
N GLY A 169 -5.87 8.05 -13.05
CA GLY A 169 -5.88 9.17 -12.11
C GLY A 169 -6.58 10.38 -12.71
N PRO A 170 -6.71 11.47 -11.94
CA PRO A 170 -7.31 12.69 -12.46
C PRO A 170 -6.38 13.40 -13.45
N ASP A 171 -6.93 14.12 -14.43
CA ASP A 171 -6.16 14.77 -15.52
C ASP A 171 -5.02 15.68 -15.03
N TRP A 172 -5.20 16.34 -13.87
CA TRP A 172 -4.17 17.20 -13.29
C TRP A 172 -2.94 16.44 -12.82
N LEU A 173 -3.07 15.13 -12.54
CA LEU A 173 -1.96 14.27 -12.10
C LEU A 173 -0.92 14.07 -13.20
N THR A 174 -1.37 14.09 -14.45
CA THR A 174 -0.55 13.89 -15.66
C THR A 174 -0.31 15.18 -16.43
N SER A 175 -0.90 16.29 -15.97
CA SER A 175 -0.76 17.61 -16.60
C SER A 175 0.52 18.28 -16.08
N GLN A 176 1.45 18.60 -16.99
CA GLN A 176 2.69 19.35 -16.68
C GLN A 176 2.45 20.77 -16.13
N ASN A 177 1.20 21.24 -16.09
CA ASN A 177 0.80 22.48 -15.45
C ASN A 177 -0.01 22.19 -14.18
N LEU A 178 0.68 21.87 -13.08
CA LEU A 178 0.15 22.07 -11.74
C LEU A 178 0.10 23.57 -11.46
N SER A 179 -0.74 24.31 -12.19
CA SER A 179 -1.21 25.59 -11.70
C SER A 179 -2.17 25.26 -10.55
N PHE A 180 -1.63 25.22 -9.33
CA PHE A 180 -2.43 25.52 -8.15
C PHE A 180 -2.91 26.96 -8.33
N ASN A 181 -3.94 27.15 -9.14
CA ASN A 181 -4.64 28.39 -9.19
C ASN A 181 -5.21 28.57 -7.79
N ASN A 182 -4.56 29.40 -6.99
CA ASN A 182 -5.17 30.14 -5.91
C ASN A 182 -6.23 31.11 -6.48
N SER A 183 -7.03 30.67 -7.45
CA SER A 183 -8.13 31.42 -8.00
C SER A 183 -9.25 31.33 -6.99
N SER A 184 -9.28 32.35 -6.13
CA SER A 184 -10.39 32.77 -5.29
C SER A 184 -11.64 33.13 -6.12
N GLY A 185 -12.13 32.24 -6.99
CA GLY A 185 -13.16 32.60 -7.96
C GLY A 185 -13.76 31.49 -8.82
N SER A 186 -13.73 30.22 -8.41
CA SER A 186 -14.70 29.26 -8.96
C SER A 186 -15.98 29.34 -8.14
N GLU A 187 -17.05 29.90 -8.70
CA GLU A 187 -18.39 29.89 -8.12
C GLU A 187 -18.74 28.45 -7.71
N ILE A 188 -18.79 28.23 -6.40
CA ILE A 188 -19.06 26.92 -5.83
C ILE A 188 -20.56 26.68 -5.98
N ASN A 189 -20.94 25.67 -6.77
CA ASN A 189 -22.33 25.29 -6.96
C ASN A 189 -22.90 24.77 -5.64
N GLU A 190 -23.68 25.60 -4.93
CA GLU A 190 -24.21 25.33 -3.58
C GLU A 190 -24.99 24.00 -3.47
N ARG A 191 -25.50 23.46 -4.57
CA ARG A 191 -26.15 22.14 -4.60
C ARG A 191 -25.18 20.99 -4.44
N ASP A 192 -23.98 21.07 -5.00
CA ASP A 192 -22.93 20.07 -4.82
C ASP A 192 -22.35 20.14 -3.38
N ILE A 193 -22.38 21.34 -2.77
CA ILE A 193 -21.94 21.57 -1.38
C ILE A 193 -22.96 21.02 -0.36
N ALA A 194 -24.27 21.17 -0.62
CA ALA A 194 -25.32 20.80 0.32
C ALA A 194 -25.37 19.28 0.60
N ASP A 195 -25.03 18.45 -0.39
CA ASP A 195 -24.94 17.00 -0.23
C ASP A 195 -23.64 16.55 0.47
N GLU A 196 -22.59 17.39 0.48
CA GLU A 196 -21.26 17.05 1.03
C GLU A 196 -20.94 17.71 2.39
N LEU A 197 -21.74 18.66 2.88
CA LEU A 197 -21.48 19.38 4.14
C LEU A 197 -21.94 18.60 5.39
N THR A 198 -21.08 17.71 5.89
CA THR A 198 -20.91 17.57 7.34
C THR A 198 -19.43 17.50 7.75
N LYS A 199 -18.88 18.69 8.00
CA LYS A 199 -17.69 19.05 8.80
C LYS A 199 -16.33 18.98 8.10
N SER A 200 -15.93 20.16 7.64
CA SER A 200 -14.59 20.57 7.21
C SER A 200 -13.58 20.64 8.36
N TYR A 201 -12.36 20.14 8.12
CA TYR A 201 -11.11 20.74 8.60
C TYR A 201 -9.96 20.29 7.67
N VAL A 202 -9.13 21.23 7.20
CA VAL A 202 -7.97 20.95 6.32
C VAL A 202 -6.68 21.31 7.07
N PRO A 203 -5.93 20.33 7.60
CA PRO A 203 -4.53 20.51 7.94
C PRO A 203 -3.66 20.11 6.73
N VAL A 204 -2.79 21.02 6.28
CA VAL A 204 -1.69 20.71 5.36
C VAL A 204 -0.50 20.27 6.21
N MET A 205 -0.02 19.05 5.99
CA MET A 205 1.23 18.56 6.58
C MET A 205 2.12 18.04 5.45
N THR A 206 3.19 18.78 5.17
CA THR A 206 4.26 18.37 4.26
C THR A 206 5.11 17.32 4.98
N VAL A 207 5.12 16.08 4.48
CA VAL A 207 6.03 15.04 4.97
C VAL A 207 7.30 15.08 4.16
N THR A 208 8.41 15.48 4.79
CA THR A 208 9.76 15.30 4.26
C THR A 208 10.21 13.85 4.50
N GLU A 209 10.62 13.17 3.42
CA GLU A 209 11.03 11.77 3.44
C GLU A 209 12.36 11.54 4.18
N HIS A 210 12.37 10.59 5.13
CA HIS A 210 13.58 9.92 5.62
C HIS A 210 13.45 8.40 5.44
N TYR A 211 13.65 7.93 4.21
CA TYR A 211 13.23 6.60 3.73
C TYR A 211 14.01 5.37 4.25
N ARG A 212 15.09 5.50 5.02
CA ARG A 212 16.02 4.36 5.25
C ARG A 212 15.88 3.62 6.58
N THR A 213 15.55 4.29 7.67
CA THR A 213 15.51 3.67 9.00
C THR A 213 14.19 2.96 9.28
N ASP A 214 13.07 3.52 8.81
CA ASP A 214 11.73 3.03 9.16
C ASP A 214 11.39 1.66 8.59
N PHE A 215 11.98 1.25 7.46
CA PHE A 215 11.69 -0.06 6.86
C PHE A 215 12.11 -1.21 7.78
N ILE A 216 13.31 -1.13 8.36
CA ILE A 216 13.85 -2.18 9.23
C ILE A 216 13.10 -2.19 10.55
N ASP A 217 12.87 -1.03 11.16
CA ASP A 217 12.17 -0.93 12.45
C ASP A 217 10.73 -1.45 12.35
N ASN A 218 10.01 -1.10 11.27
CA ASN A 218 8.68 -1.64 11.02
C ASN A 218 8.70 -3.16 10.82
N LEU A 219 9.67 -3.68 10.07
CA LEU A 219 9.74 -5.11 9.77
C LEU A 219 10.16 -5.94 10.99
N LEU A 220 11.06 -5.42 11.84
CA LEU A 220 11.43 -5.99 13.14
C LEU A 220 10.26 -5.99 14.12
N SER A 221 9.40 -4.95 14.11
CA SER A 221 8.24 -4.87 15.00
C SER A 221 7.17 -5.95 14.75
N ILE A 222 7.19 -6.57 13.56
CA ILE A 222 6.21 -7.56 13.11
C ILE A 222 6.77 -8.99 13.18
N ILE A 223 8.10 -9.15 13.22
CA ILE A 223 8.78 -10.44 13.08
C ILE A 223 9.59 -10.76 14.33
N ASN A 224 9.13 -11.77 15.07
CA ASN A 224 9.74 -12.19 16.34
C ASN A 224 10.81 -13.29 16.17
N ASP A 225 11.16 -13.63 14.94
CA ASP A 225 12.07 -14.73 14.60
C ASP A 225 13.13 -14.24 13.60
N TYR A 226 14.38 -14.22 14.05
CA TYR A 226 15.53 -13.75 13.28
C TYR A 226 15.79 -14.58 12.02
N THR A 227 15.61 -15.90 12.10
CA THR A 227 15.83 -16.81 10.97
C THR A 227 14.73 -16.65 9.93
N LYS A 228 13.48 -16.43 10.37
CA LYS A 228 12.35 -16.06 9.52
C LYS A 228 12.59 -14.73 8.83
N PHE A 229 13.13 -13.75 9.56
CA PHE A 229 13.45 -12.42 9.03
C PHE A 229 14.49 -12.50 7.90
N ILE A 230 15.62 -13.16 8.14
CA ILE A 230 16.64 -13.40 7.11
C ILE A 230 16.03 -14.11 5.90
N ARG A 231 15.18 -15.13 6.12
CA ARG A 231 14.54 -15.88 5.04
C ARG A 231 13.63 -15.00 4.17
N ILE A 232 12.82 -14.12 4.79
CA ILE A 232 11.95 -13.18 4.06
C ILE A 232 12.79 -12.23 3.22
N VAL A 233 13.80 -11.58 3.81
CA VAL A 233 14.67 -10.63 3.11
C VAL A 233 15.44 -11.32 1.98
N SER A 234 15.84 -12.57 2.17
CA SER A 234 16.47 -13.38 1.12
C SER A 234 15.55 -13.60 -0.08
N TYR A 235 14.26 -13.86 0.15
CA TYR A 235 13.27 -13.97 -0.93
C TYR A 235 13.02 -12.64 -1.63
N VAL A 236 13.00 -11.53 -0.89
CA VAL A 236 12.90 -10.18 -1.48
C VAL A 236 14.08 -9.91 -2.42
N PHE A 237 15.31 -10.23 -1.99
CA PHE A 237 16.48 -10.08 -2.85
C PHE A 237 16.48 -11.02 -4.05
N LYS A 238 16.06 -12.27 -3.87
CA LYS A 238 15.89 -13.23 -4.98
C LYS A 238 14.86 -12.72 -6.00
N PHE A 239 13.73 -12.23 -5.53
CA PHE A 239 12.70 -11.64 -6.37
C PHE A 239 13.23 -10.43 -7.15
N ALA A 240 13.87 -9.48 -6.45
CA ALA A 240 14.46 -8.31 -7.09
C ALA A 240 15.53 -8.67 -8.13
N ALA A 241 16.35 -9.70 -7.87
CA ALA A 241 17.34 -10.19 -8.82
C ALA A 241 16.67 -10.81 -10.06
N ASN A 242 15.62 -11.61 -9.88
CA ASN A 242 14.86 -12.21 -10.98
C ASN A 242 14.15 -11.14 -11.83
N CYS A 243 13.66 -10.06 -11.22
CA CYS A 243 13.11 -8.92 -11.95
C CYS A 243 14.16 -8.18 -12.78
N ARG A 244 15.42 -8.12 -12.31
CA ARG A 244 16.51 -7.42 -13.00
C ARG A 244 17.22 -8.28 -14.04
N PHE A 245 17.26 -9.60 -13.87
CA PHE A 245 17.98 -10.53 -14.73
C PHE A 245 17.11 -11.76 -15.07
N PRO A 246 16.11 -11.61 -15.96
CA PRO A 246 15.11 -12.65 -16.23
C PRO A 246 15.70 -13.96 -16.77
N GLU A 247 16.81 -13.89 -17.50
CA GLU A 247 17.48 -15.07 -18.07
C GLU A 247 18.19 -15.94 -17.01
N SER A 248 18.42 -15.39 -15.82
CA SER A 248 19.11 -16.06 -14.70
C SER A 248 18.15 -16.49 -13.59
N ASN A 249 16.86 -16.56 -13.88
CA ASN A 249 15.80 -16.77 -12.90
C ASN A 249 16.11 -17.90 -11.92
N LYS A 250 16.29 -17.54 -10.66
CA LYS A 250 16.55 -18.48 -9.57
C LYS A 250 15.22 -18.90 -8.97
N PHE A 251 14.82 -20.14 -9.22
CA PHE A 251 13.67 -20.77 -8.59
C PHE A 251 14.11 -21.67 -7.42
N GLY A 252 13.16 -21.99 -6.54
CA GLY A 252 13.38 -22.92 -5.43
C GLY A 252 13.82 -22.28 -4.11
N PRO A 253 14.21 -23.11 -3.12
CA PRO A 253 14.49 -22.66 -1.76
C PRO A 253 15.69 -21.70 -1.70
N VAL A 254 15.72 -20.87 -0.65
CA VAL A 254 16.83 -19.95 -0.38
C VAL A 254 18.11 -20.74 -0.09
N LYS A 255 19.18 -20.43 -0.81
CA LYS A 255 20.51 -21.03 -0.63
C LYS A 255 21.26 -20.37 0.54
N ALA A 256 22.35 -20.99 0.99
CA ALA A 256 23.11 -20.50 2.14
C ALA A 256 23.74 -19.12 1.86
N ASP A 257 24.33 -18.93 0.68
CA ASP A 257 24.91 -17.66 0.23
C ASP A 257 23.88 -16.52 0.17
N GLU A 258 22.64 -16.83 -0.22
CA GLU A 258 21.54 -15.87 -0.26
C GLU A 258 21.13 -15.42 1.16
N ARG A 259 21.16 -16.33 2.15
CA ARG A 259 20.92 -15.99 3.55
C ARG A 259 22.02 -15.11 4.12
N VAL A 260 23.28 -15.47 3.89
CA VAL A 260 24.45 -14.69 4.34
C VAL A 260 24.42 -13.28 3.73
N ARG A 261 24.05 -13.16 2.46
CA ARG A 261 23.88 -11.85 1.80
C ARG A 261 22.78 -11.02 2.47
N ALA A 262 21.62 -11.62 2.71
CA ALA A 262 20.51 -10.93 3.38
C ALA A 262 20.90 -10.47 4.79
N GLU A 263 21.54 -11.35 5.57
CA GLU A 263 22.05 -11.05 6.90
C GLU A 263 23.05 -9.89 6.89
N ASN A 264 24.07 -9.96 6.04
CA ASN A 264 25.08 -8.90 5.92
C ASN A 264 24.46 -7.56 5.52
N SER A 265 23.48 -7.55 4.61
CA SER A 265 22.76 -6.34 4.22
C SER A 265 21.96 -5.74 5.38
N LEU A 266 21.28 -6.56 6.17
CA LEU A 266 20.52 -6.11 7.34
C LEU A 266 21.43 -5.49 8.40
N ILE A 267 22.55 -6.14 8.70
CA ILE A 267 23.55 -5.61 9.65
C ILE A 267 24.03 -4.23 9.16
N ARG A 268 24.33 -4.11 7.86
CA ARG A 268 24.80 -2.85 7.29
C ARG A 268 23.77 -1.73 7.42
N MET A 269 22.50 -2.01 7.15
CA MET A 269 21.42 -1.01 7.26
C MET A 269 21.29 -0.49 8.70
N VAL A 270 21.32 -1.38 9.69
CA VAL A 270 21.25 -0.98 11.11
C VAL A 270 22.48 -0.17 11.52
N GLN A 271 23.68 -0.60 11.10
CA GLN A 271 24.92 0.12 11.40
C GLN A 271 24.97 1.49 10.73
N GLU A 272 24.49 1.62 9.50
CA GLU A 272 24.40 2.91 8.81
C GLU A 272 23.41 3.87 9.46
N GLY A 273 22.34 3.35 10.09
CA GLY A 273 21.41 4.17 10.88
C GLY A 273 22.01 4.66 12.21
N ASN A 274 22.77 3.81 12.89
CA ASN A 274 23.20 4.09 14.27
C ASN A 274 24.64 4.64 14.38
N PHE A 275 25.51 4.36 13.41
CA PHE A 275 26.93 4.69 13.43
C PHE A 275 27.38 5.38 12.13
N GLN A 276 26.50 6.22 11.58
CA GLN A 276 26.70 6.83 10.26
C GLN A 276 28.00 7.63 10.17
N GLU A 277 28.31 8.42 11.19
CA GLU A 277 29.49 9.29 11.23
C GLU A 277 30.77 8.47 11.39
N GLU A 278 30.77 7.45 12.24
CA GLU A 278 31.88 6.53 12.43
C GLU A 278 32.20 5.76 11.15
N ILE A 279 31.17 5.29 10.44
CA ILE A 279 31.33 4.61 9.15
C ILE A 279 31.89 5.58 8.09
N LYS A 280 31.44 6.84 8.07
CA LYS A 280 32.00 7.85 7.15
C LYS A 280 33.47 8.12 7.43
N ASP A 281 33.85 8.23 8.70
CA ASP A 281 35.24 8.47 9.10
C ASP A 281 36.14 7.29 8.71
N LEU A 282 35.72 6.06 9.02
CA LEU A 282 36.48 4.86 8.67
C LEU A 282 36.60 4.64 7.17
N LYS A 283 35.54 4.90 6.38
CA LYS A 283 35.61 4.86 4.90
C LYS A 283 36.58 5.90 4.31
N ARG A 284 36.83 6.99 5.03
CA ARG A 284 37.81 8.04 4.66
C ARG A 284 39.22 7.75 5.19
N GLY A 285 39.45 6.58 5.80
CA GLY A 285 40.72 6.22 6.41
C GLY A 285 41.04 6.99 7.70
N LYS A 286 40.04 7.63 8.33
CA LYS A 286 40.19 8.34 9.59
C LYS A 286 39.82 7.46 10.78
N SER A 287 40.42 7.71 11.93
CA SER A 287 40.00 7.12 13.20
C SER A 287 38.65 7.68 13.63
N VAL A 288 37.89 6.86 14.36
CA VAL A 288 36.59 7.23 14.92
C VAL A 288 36.73 8.40 15.89
N SER A 289 35.79 9.35 15.87
CA SER A 289 35.76 10.50 16.78
C SER A 289 35.82 10.09 18.26
N ASN A 290 36.60 10.82 19.05
CA ASN A 290 36.70 10.62 20.51
C ASN A 290 35.37 10.79 21.26
N LYS A 291 34.38 11.45 20.63
CA LYS A 291 33.02 11.60 21.19
C LYS A 291 32.11 10.40 20.92
N SER A 292 32.51 9.48 20.04
CA SER A 292 31.76 8.27 19.74
C SER A 292 31.82 7.29 20.92
N LYS A 293 30.75 6.49 21.07
CA LYS A 293 30.72 5.32 21.96
C LYS A 293 31.72 4.23 21.56
N LEU A 294 32.24 4.30 20.34
CA LEU A 294 33.18 3.33 19.76
C LEU A 294 34.65 3.77 19.87
N SER A 295 34.94 4.93 20.46
CA SER A 295 36.30 5.49 20.53
C SER A 295 37.30 4.63 21.32
N SER A 296 36.81 3.84 22.28
CA SER A 296 37.62 2.92 23.10
C SER A 296 37.83 1.54 22.46
N LEU A 297 37.23 1.30 21.29
CA LEU A 297 37.26 0.01 20.61
C LEU A 297 38.12 0.11 19.34
N ASN A 298 38.84 -0.97 19.01
CA ASN A 298 39.58 -1.05 17.75
C ASN A 298 38.60 -1.41 16.63
N VAL A 299 37.97 -0.41 16.02
CA VAL A 299 36.88 -0.60 15.05
C VAL A 299 37.39 -0.45 13.61
N PHE A 300 36.99 -1.38 12.74
CA PHE A 300 37.32 -1.38 11.31
C PHE A 300 36.11 -1.82 10.47
N ILE A 301 36.17 -1.60 9.16
CA ILE A 301 35.17 -2.09 8.21
C ILE A 301 35.74 -3.31 7.48
N ASP A 302 34.99 -4.40 7.46
CA ASP A 302 35.41 -5.63 6.77
C ASP A 302 35.13 -5.60 5.26
N GLU A 303 35.53 -6.67 4.55
CA GLU A 303 35.33 -6.83 3.11
C GLU A 303 33.85 -6.80 2.67
N ASN A 304 32.91 -7.08 3.58
CA ASN A 304 31.48 -7.04 3.33
C ASN A 304 30.86 -5.66 3.62
N GLY A 305 31.68 -4.68 4.00
CA GLY A 305 31.28 -3.33 4.36
C GLY A 305 30.64 -3.24 5.75
N ILE A 306 30.88 -4.22 6.63
CA ILE A 306 30.32 -4.29 7.97
C ILE A 306 31.32 -3.73 8.98
N LEU A 307 30.84 -2.87 9.87
CA LEU A 307 31.59 -2.35 11.00
C LEU A 307 31.84 -3.48 12.01
N LYS A 308 33.10 -3.78 12.29
CA LYS A 308 33.55 -4.83 13.21
C LYS A 308 34.54 -4.28 14.22
N VAL A 309 34.65 -4.97 15.34
CA VAL A 309 35.62 -4.67 16.39
C VAL A 309 36.69 -5.76 16.36
N GLY A 310 37.96 -5.35 16.30
CA GLY A 310 39.10 -6.25 16.37
C GLY A 310 39.26 -6.86 17.76
N GLY A 311 39.99 -7.97 17.84
CA GLY A 311 40.42 -8.54 19.11
C GLY A 311 41.36 -7.58 19.86
N ARG A 312 41.49 -7.80 21.17
CA ARG A 312 42.57 -7.19 21.97
C ARG A 312 43.93 -7.68 21.49
#